data_AF-A0A951FW42-F1
#
_entry.id   AF-A0A951FW42-F1
#
_cell.length_a   1.000
_cell.length_b   1.000
_cell.length_c   1.000
_cell.angle_alpha   90.00
_cell.angle_beta   90.00
_cell.angle_gamma   90.00
#
_symmetry.space_group_name_H-M   'P 1'
#
loop_
_entity.id
_entity.type
_entity.pdbx_description
1 polymer ?
#
loop_
_entity_poly.entity_id
_entity_poly.type
_entity_poly.pdbx_seq_one_letter_code
_entity_poly.pdbx_strand_id
1 'polypeptide(L)'
;AAVAILITDPDRPAARVLAAVAAGLAIGTKLTAAAPVLALTMGVIVIAPRSRRASSAGLWLAPLTLAGGFWYVRSLIAVGNPLPWTSLGGLLPTPAAPLQQHTGFSIAHYLTSAHLWSRFGEPALASGLGRWWWAVVAAAVLGPLLCLVPARRSGRNYVHAEVSSHAPIAMLGAVALVSLGAYVFTPETAAGPAGDPLGFAFNLRYLGPALTLALAVLPLAPPLSRPGARTATAIALAALLAATVAEPQLWPSTHALGAILIGAAGLVFVGLLRTRLARIATVAAALVVVIGGRPLQTHYLRGRYAYQPGVSYLAPVWNMFRTVHHARVGVVGTFGGFFAYPLFGLDLSNRVQYVAERGPHESFTPIATCARWREQVNSAHLNYIITTPARDPWHPRVLSPSPETAWTAGDPTAQPIYREQALGQPIVVFRIAGPLDPGTCG
;
A
#
# COMPACT_ATOMS: atom_id res chain seq x y z
N ALA A 1 -4.97 -10.41 -10.88
CA ALA A 1 -5.33 -10.42 -12.31
C ALA A 1 -4.27 -11.10 -13.17
N ALA A 2 -3.04 -10.55 -13.28
CA ALA A 2 -1.97 -11.09 -14.13
C ALA A 2 -1.74 -12.61 -13.98
N VAL A 3 -1.65 -13.08 -12.74
CA VAL A 3 -1.50 -14.51 -12.39
C VAL A 3 -2.61 -15.38 -12.99
N ALA A 4 -3.87 -14.98 -12.80
CA ALA A 4 -5.02 -15.71 -13.32
C ALA A 4 -5.01 -15.79 -14.86
N ILE A 5 -4.67 -14.68 -15.52
CA ILE A 5 -4.59 -14.60 -16.99
C ILE A 5 -3.50 -15.54 -17.52
N LEU A 6 -2.33 -15.56 -16.87
CA LEU A 6 -1.20 -16.42 -17.25
C LEU A 6 -1.48 -17.91 -17.02
N ILE A 7 -2.30 -18.27 -16.03
CA ILE A 7 -2.69 -19.67 -15.80
C ILE A 7 -3.68 -20.15 -16.87
N THR A 8 -4.61 -19.29 -17.29
CA THR A 8 -5.65 -19.68 -18.24
C THR A 8 -5.13 -19.84 -19.66
N ASP A 9 -4.21 -18.98 -20.10
CA ASP A 9 -3.70 -19.01 -21.47
C ASP A 9 -2.32 -18.34 -21.58
N PRO A 10 -1.25 -19.02 -21.13
CA PRO A 10 0.10 -18.44 -21.09
C PRO A 10 0.67 -18.16 -22.49
N ASP A 11 0.14 -18.82 -23.52
CA ASP A 11 0.68 -18.77 -24.88
C ASP A 11 0.06 -17.70 -25.77
N ARG A 12 -1.16 -17.24 -25.45
CA ARG A 12 -1.80 -16.17 -26.21
C ARG A 12 -1.10 -14.81 -25.98
N PRO A 13 -0.67 -14.12 -27.06
CA PRO A 13 -0.08 -12.79 -26.97
C PRO A 13 -0.95 -11.78 -26.22
N ALA A 14 -2.26 -11.77 -26.48
CA ALA A 14 -3.21 -10.87 -25.82
C ALA A 14 -3.27 -11.08 -24.30
N ALA A 15 -3.22 -12.34 -23.84
CA ALA A 15 -3.21 -12.67 -22.42
C ALA A 15 -1.93 -12.14 -21.74
N ARG A 16 -0.76 -12.30 -22.38
CA ARG A 16 0.50 -11.75 -21.88
C ARG A 16 0.49 -10.23 -21.79
N VAL A 17 -0.03 -9.56 -22.82
CA VAL A 17 -0.16 -8.09 -22.83
C VAL A 17 -1.05 -7.62 -21.69
N LEU A 18 -2.23 -8.23 -21.49
CA LEU A 18 -3.12 -7.87 -20.38
C LEU A 18 -2.51 -8.14 -19.00
N ALA A 19 -1.80 -9.25 -18.84
CA ALA A 19 -1.08 -9.55 -17.62
C ALA A 19 0.05 -8.54 -17.34
N ALA A 20 0.76 -8.11 -18.38
CA ALA A 20 1.79 -7.09 -18.29
C ALA A 20 1.23 -5.70 -17.94
N VAL A 21 0.09 -5.29 -18.53
CA VAL A 21 -0.60 -4.06 -18.13
C VAL A 21 -0.98 -4.11 -16.65
N ALA A 22 -1.55 -5.22 -16.18
CA ALA A 22 -1.91 -5.38 -14.78
C ALA A 22 -0.67 -5.34 -13.85
N ALA A 23 0.46 -5.91 -14.27
CA ALA A 23 1.72 -5.83 -13.54
C ALA A 23 2.29 -4.39 -13.52
N GLY A 24 2.22 -3.68 -14.64
CA GLY A 24 2.60 -2.27 -14.78
C GLY A 24 1.78 -1.36 -13.87
N LEU A 25 0.45 -1.51 -13.87
CA LEU A 25 -0.44 -0.77 -12.96
C LEU A 25 -0.11 -1.06 -11.49
N ALA A 26 0.19 -2.32 -11.15
CA ALA A 26 0.53 -2.70 -9.78
C ALA A 26 1.81 -2.01 -9.29
N ILE A 27 2.90 -2.09 -10.06
CA ILE A 27 4.19 -1.48 -9.70
C ILE A 27 4.15 0.06 -9.78
N GLY A 28 3.31 0.62 -10.65
CA GLY A 28 3.05 2.06 -10.71
C GLY A 28 2.22 2.58 -9.53
N THR A 29 1.37 1.74 -8.93
CA THR A 29 0.50 2.16 -7.82
C THR A 29 1.19 1.98 -6.46
N LYS A 30 1.99 0.91 -6.30
CA LYS A 30 2.58 0.58 -4.99
C LYS A 30 3.95 -0.06 -5.13
N LEU A 31 4.93 0.53 -4.46
CA LEU A 31 6.32 0.04 -4.48
C LEU A 31 6.46 -1.41 -3.97
N THR A 32 5.60 -1.84 -3.05
CA THR A 32 5.59 -3.22 -2.55
C THR A 32 5.28 -4.26 -3.63
N ALA A 33 4.77 -3.85 -4.79
CA ALA A 33 4.58 -4.72 -5.94
C ALA A 33 5.84 -4.89 -6.80
N ALA A 34 6.94 -4.18 -6.52
CA ALA A 34 8.16 -4.25 -7.33
C ALA A 34 8.75 -5.66 -7.36
N ALA A 35 8.99 -6.27 -6.20
CA ALA A 35 9.51 -7.63 -6.12
C ALA A 35 8.65 -8.68 -6.86
N PRO A 36 7.33 -8.79 -6.63
CA PRO A 36 6.49 -9.72 -7.39
C PRO A 36 6.51 -9.44 -8.88
N VAL A 37 6.48 -8.18 -9.31
CA VAL A 37 6.46 -7.82 -10.74
C VAL A 37 7.80 -8.13 -11.41
N LEU A 38 8.93 -7.87 -10.76
CA LEU A 38 10.25 -8.24 -11.27
C LEU A 38 10.42 -9.75 -11.37
N ALA A 39 10.04 -10.49 -10.32
CA ALA A 39 10.08 -11.95 -10.33
C ALA A 39 9.15 -12.53 -11.41
N LEU A 40 7.95 -11.98 -11.57
CA LEU A 40 7.00 -12.40 -12.60
C LEU A 40 7.53 -12.11 -14.01
N THR A 41 8.14 -10.94 -14.21
CA THR A 41 8.78 -10.56 -15.47
C THR A 41 9.87 -11.55 -15.86
N MET A 42 10.77 -11.86 -14.92
CA MET A 42 11.80 -12.88 -15.10
C MET A 42 11.17 -14.25 -15.42
N GLY A 43 10.16 -14.66 -14.65
CA GLY A 43 9.45 -15.93 -14.83
C GLY A 43 8.86 -16.08 -16.23
N VAL A 44 8.11 -15.08 -16.70
CA VAL A 44 7.47 -15.08 -18.04
C VAL A 44 8.52 -15.21 -19.15
N ILE A 45 9.67 -14.54 -19.03
CA ILE A 45 10.73 -14.60 -20.03
C ILE A 45 11.46 -15.96 -19.99
N VAL A 46 11.73 -16.49 -18.80
CA VAL A 46 12.49 -17.74 -18.63
C VAL A 46 11.71 -18.95 -19.14
N ILE A 47 10.40 -19.03 -18.84
CA ILE A 47 9.56 -20.16 -19.27
C ILE A 47 9.20 -20.10 -20.75
N ALA A 48 9.37 -18.95 -21.41
CA ALA A 48 9.12 -18.84 -22.85
C ALA A 48 10.14 -19.68 -23.66
N PRO A 49 9.70 -20.36 -24.75
CA PRO A 49 10.58 -21.09 -25.63
C PRO A 49 11.70 -20.20 -26.16
N ARG A 50 12.93 -20.73 -26.27
CA ARG A 50 14.13 -19.95 -26.65
C ARG A 50 13.91 -19.11 -27.92
N SER A 51 13.26 -19.67 -28.94
CA SER A 51 12.94 -18.99 -30.21
C SER A 51 11.98 -17.80 -30.08
N ARG A 52 11.15 -17.77 -29.03
CA ARG A 52 10.14 -16.73 -28.80
C ARG A 52 10.47 -15.80 -27.64
N ARG A 53 11.59 -15.98 -26.93
CA ARG A 53 11.95 -15.20 -25.74
C ARG A 53 11.99 -13.70 -25.98
N ALA A 54 12.62 -13.26 -27.08
CA ALA A 54 12.71 -11.84 -27.42
C ALA A 54 11.32 -11.24 -27.69
N SER A 55 10.48 -11.94 -28.45
CA SER A 55 9.10 -11.53 -28.71
C SER A 55 8.26 -11.49 -27.44
N SER A 56 8.35 -12.52 -26.58
CA SER A 56 7.68 -12.56 -25.29
C SER A 56 8.13 -11.43 -24.36
N ALA A 57 9.43 -11.12 -24.34
CA ALA A 57 9.97 -10.00 -23.57
C ALA A 57 9.43 -8.67 -24.08
N GLY A 58 9.40 -8.44 -25.41
CA GLY A 58 8.83 -7.23 -26.00
C GLY A 58 7.34 -7.06 -25.70
N LEU A 59 6.55 -8.13 -25.89
CA LEU A 59 5.11 -8.15 -25.59
C LEU A 59 4.77 -8.00 -24.09
N TRP A 60 5.75 -8.24 -23.22
CA TRP A 60 5.60 -8.06 -21.77
C TRP A 60 6.08 -6.68 -21.31
N LEU A 61 7.31 -6.30 -21.67
CA LEU A 61 7.96 -5.09 -21.16
C LEU A 61 7.32 -3.81 -21.70
N ALA A 62 6.91 -3.76 -22.97
CA ALA A 62 6.29 -2.57 -23.55
C ALA A 62 4.98 -2.17 -22.84
N PRO A 63 3.95 -3.03 -22.72
CA PRO A 63 2.74 -2.68 -21.99
C PRO A 63 2.97 -2.45 -20.49
N LEU A 64 3.89 -3.20 -19.86
CA LEU A 64 4.24 -3.01 -18.45
C LEU A 64 4.80 -1.61 -18.20
N THR A 65 5.75 -1.18 -19.02
CA THR A 65 6.39 0.14 -18.90
C THR A 65 5.42 1.26 -19.24
N LEU A 66 4.57 1.11 -20.26
CA LEU A 66 3.54 2.11 -20.57
C LEU A 66 2.51 2.26 -19.44
N ALA A 67 2.11 1.15 -18.79
CA ALA A 67 1.12 1.18 -17.72
C ALA A 67 1.68 1.63 -16.36
N GLY A 68 2.96 1.41 -16.09
CA GLY A 68 3.58 1.70 -14.78
C GLY A 68 4.62 2.82 -14.77
N GLY A 69 5.14 3.22 -15.93
CA GLY A 69 6.34 4.04 -16.06
C GLY A 69 6.17 5.51 -15.70
N PHE A 70 4.93 6.03 -15.68
CA PHE A 70 4.65 7.45 -15.46
C PHE A 70 5.34 8.02 -14.22
N TRP A 71 5.23 7.35 -13.07
CA TRP A 71 5.80 7.85 -11.81
C TRP A 71 7.32 7.84 -11.80
N TYR A 72 7.94 6.87 -12.47
CA TYR A 72 9.39 6.75 -12.58
C TYR A 72 9.95 7.86 -13.49
N VAL A 73 9.29 8.14 -14.61
CA VAL A 73 9.64 9.26 -15.50
C VAL A 73 9.41 10.60 -14.80
N ARG A 74 8.28 10.78 -14.12
CA ARG A 74 8.00 11.98 -13.31
C ARG A 74 9.10 12.21 -12.27
N SER A 75 9.49 11.16 -11.55
CA SER A 75 10.52 11.27 -10.51
C SER A 75 11.91 11.55 -11.10
N LEU A 76 12.22 10.95 -12.26
CA LEU A 76 13.44 11.27 -12.99
C LEU A 76 13.48 12.75 -13.41
N ILE A 77 12.38 13.32 -13.90
CA ILE A 77 12.31 14.73 -14.29
C ILE A 77 12.38 15.66 -13.08
N ALA A 78 11.63 15.37 -12.02
CA ALA A 78 11.51 16.26 -10.87
C ALA A 78 12.70 16.19 -9.91
N VAL A 79 13.25 14.99 -9.70
CA VAL A 79 14.27 14.71 -8.67
C VAL A 79 15.63 14.40 -9.30
N GLY A 80 15.67 13.97 -10.56
CA GLY A 80 16.88 13.42 -11.18
C GLY A 80 17.10 11.94 -10.86
N ASN A 81 16.12 11.27 -10.22
CA ASN A 81 16.18 9.87 -9.83
C ASN A 81 14.81 9.20 -10.02
N PRO A 82 14.67 8.14 -10.84
CA PRO A 82 13.40 7.43 -11.00
C PRO A 82 12.97 6.65 -9.75
N LEU A 83 13.91 6.40 -8.83
CA LEU A 83 13.72 5.66 -7.57
C LEU A 83 14.26 6.52 -6.40
N PRO A 84 13.64 7.67 -6.08
CA PRO A 84 14.21 8.69 -5.19
C PRO A 84 14.45 8.23 -3.74
N TRP A 85 13.97 7.03 -3.35
CA TRP A 85 14.23 6.39 -2.06
C TRP A 85 15.55 5.60 -2.01
N THR A 86 16.28 5.47 -3.11
CA THR A 86 17.58 4.80 -3.17
C THR A 86 18.55 5.57 -4.06
N SER A 87 19.79 5.70 -3.60
CA SER A 87 20.85 6.34 -4.37
C SER A 87 21.46 5.45 -5.46
N LEU A 88 20.97 4.21 -5.63
CA LEU A 88 21.55 3.18 -6.52
C LEU A 88 23.09 3.10 -6.41
N GLY A 89 23.58 2.90 -5.19
CA GLY A 89 25.03 2.84 -4.93
C GLY A 89 25.72 4.20 -4.97
N GLY A 90 24.99 5.28 -4.72
CA GLY A 90 25.51 6.65 -4.73
C GLY A 90 25.52 7.34 -6.09
N LEU A 91 25.08 6.64 -7.15
CA LEU A 91 25.07 7.16 -8.52
C LEU A 91 23.95 8.18 -8.77
N LEU A 92 22.83 8.06 -8.06
CA LEU A 92 21.66 8.93 -8.24
C LEU A 92 21.35 9.74 -6.98
N PRO A 93 20.83 10.97 -7.13
CA PRO A 93 20.46 11.79 -5.99
C PRO A 93 19.29 11.16 -5.23
N THR A 94 19.40 11.12 -3.91
CA THR A 94 18.31 10.73 -3.00
C THR A 94 18.21 11.78 -1.92
N PRO A 95 17.02 12.35 -1.65
CA PRO A 95 16.82 13.24 -0.52
C PRO A 95 17.21 12.54 0.79
N ALA A 96 17.88 13.26 1.70
CA ALA A 96 18.13 12.73 3.03
C ALA A 96 16.79 12.43 3.72
N ALA A 97 16.72 11.28 4.40
CA ALA A 97 15.55 10.87 5.18
C ALA A 97 15.85 10.96 6.68
N PRO A 98 16.02 12.17 7.27
CA PRO A 98 16.54 12.34 8.62
C PRO A 98 15.71 11.62 9.70
N LEU A 99 14.39 11.50 9.51
CA LEU A 99 13.50 10.78 10.44
C LEU A 99 13.62 9.25 10.37
N GLN A 100 14.22 8.71 9.30
CA GLN A 100 14.40 7.27 9.08
C GLN A 100 15.86 6.83 9.22
N GLN A 101 16.79 7.79 9.39
CA GLN A 101 18.18 7.50 9.67
C GLN A 101 18.26 6.61 10.93
N HIS A 102 18.83 5.42 10.77
CA HIS A 102 19.01 4.40 11.82
C HIS A 102 17.75 3.68 12.33
N THR A 103 16.60 3.80 11.65
CA THR A 103 15.38 3.07 12.05
C THR A 103 14.82 2.12 10.99
N GLY A 104 15.44 2.05 9.82
CA GLY A 104 15.00 1.22 8.70
C GLY A 104 15.34 -0.27 8.76
N PHE A 105 15.16 -0.91 9.92
CA PHE A 105 15.41 -2.35 10.07
C PHE A 105 14.42 -3.21 9.28
N SER A 106 14.90 -4.35 8.78
CA SER A 106 14.10 -5.38 8.13
C SER A 106 13.74 -6.50 9.12
N ILE A 107 12.81 -7.38 8.75
CA ILE A 107 12.48 -8.55 9.59
C ILE A 107 13.68 -9.50 9.65
N ALA A 108 14.43 -9.60 8.54
CA ALA A 108 15.65 -10.40 8.46
C ALA A 108 16.64 -10.07 9.59
N HIS A 109 16.75 -8.79 9.95
CA HIS A 109 17.61 -8.33 11.03
C HIS A 109 17.27 -8.94 12.41
N TYR A 110 16.00 -9.31 12.62
CA TYR A 110 15.50 -9.81 13.91
C TYR A 110 15.09 -11.29 13.87
N LEU A 111 15.35 -12.02 12.78
CA LEU A 111 14.88 -13.40 12.59
C LEU A 111 15.26 -14.34 13.73
N THR A 112 16.46 -14.23 14.28
CA THR A 112 16.97 -15.10 15.34
C THR A 112 16.71 -14.59 16.76
N SER A 113 16.03 -13.45 16.91
CA SER A 113 15.85 -12.78 18.20
C SER A 113 14.56 -13.22 18.89
N ALA A 114 14.64 -14.28 19.71
CA ALA A 114 13.49 -14.84 20.41
C ALA A 114 12.71 -13.80 21.24
N HIS A 115 13.41 -12.90 21.95
CA HIS A 115 12.79 -11.83 22.74
C HIS A 115 11.97 -10.87 21.87
N LEU A 116 12.44 -10.55 20.66
CA LEU A 116 11.73 -9.64 19.77
C LEU A 116 10.51 -10.31 19.14
N TRP A 117 10.59 -11.61 18.86
CA TRP A 117 9.44 -12.37 18.38
C TRP A 117 8.32 -12.46 19.41
N SER A 118 8.63 -12.74 20.69
CA SER A 118 7.59 -12.81 21.73
C SER A 118 7.01 -11.44 22.08
N ARG A 119 7.83 -10.39 22.12
CA ARG A 119 7.39 -9.03 22.51
C ARG A 119 6.68 -8.27 21.40
N PHE A 120 7.10 -8.47 20.15
CA PHE A 120 6.62 -7.70 19.00
C PHE A 120 6.09 -8.56 17.86
N GLY A 121 6.79 -9.64 17.52
CA GLY A 121 6.50 -10.47 16.37
C GLY A 121 5.11 -11.11 16.41
N GLU A 122 4.88 -11.97 17.41
CA GLU A 122 3.59 -12.65 17.60
C GLU A 122 2.44 -11.64 17.84
N PRO A 123 2.56 -10.64 18.74
CA PRO A 123 1.51 -9.65 18.91
C PRO A 123 1.16 -8.90 17.62
N ALA A 124 2.17 -8.51 16.82
CA ALA A 124 1.94 -7.85 15.55
C ALA A 124 1.19 -8.76 14.55
N LEU A 125 1.61 -10.01 14.42
CA LEU A 125 0.96 -11.00 13.56
C LEU A 125 -0.49 -11.26 13.99
N ALA A 126 -0.72 -11.45 15.29
CA ALA A 126 -2.07 -11.62 15.83
C ALA A 126 -2.94 -10.37 15.60
N SER A 127 -2.39 -9.17 15.77
CA SER A 127 -3.15 -7.92 15.58
C SER A 127 -3.47 -7.61 14.12
N GLY A 128 -2.67 -8.09 13.16
CA GLY A 128 -2.86 -7.76 11.73
C GLY A 128 -3.43 -8.90 10.89
N LEU A 129 -3.22 -10.16 11.27
CA LEU A 129 -3.72 -11.35 10.57
C LEU A 129 -4.73 -12.15 11.41
N GLY A 130 -4.94 -11.79 12.68
CA GLY A 130 -5.89 -12.42 13.57
C GLY A 130 -5.31 -13.60 14.35
N ARG A 131 -6.14 -14.24 15.18
CA ARG A 131 -5.73 -15.42 15.99
C ARG A 131 -5.24 -16.60 15.14
N TRP A 132 -5.65 -16.66 13.87
CA TRP A 132 -5.25 -17.71 12.92
C TRP A 132 -4.04 -17.33 12.05
N TRP A 133 -3.27 -16.32 12.44
CA TRP A 133 -2.11 -15.85 11.68
C TRP A 133 -1.15 -16.99 11.30
N TRP A 134 -0.95 -17.97 12.19
CA TRP A 134 -0.04 -19.10 11.96
C TRP A 134 -0.54 -19.97 10.80
N ALA A 135 -1.85 -20.18 10.67
CA ALA A 135 -2.44 -20.95 9.59
C ALA A 135 -2.33 -20.21 8.26
N VAL A 136 -2.53 -18.88 8.28
CA VAL A 136 -2.37 -18.00 7.11
C VAL A 136 -0.93 -18.04 6.61
N VAL A 137 0.05 -17.86 7.51
CA VAL A 137 1.48 -17.88 7.17
C VAL A 137 1.90 -19.27 6.70
N ALA A 138 1.48 -20.34 7.39
CA ALA A 138 1.78 -21.71 6.97
C ALA A 138 1.23 -22.02 5.58
N ALA A 139 -0.03 -21.68 5.29
CA ALA A 139 -0.62 -21.86 3.97
C ALA A 139 0.10 -21.04 2.88
N ALA A 140 0.51 -19.81 3.20
CA ALA A 140 1.25 -18.93 2.30
C ALA A 140 2.68 -19.42 2.02
N VAL A 141 3.31 -20.16 2.93
CA VAL A 141 4.63 -20.76 2.67
C VAL A 141 4.49 -22.10 1.96
N LEU A 142 3.63 -22.99 2.48
CA LEU A 142 3.45 -24.33 1.96
C LEU A 142 2.89 -24.34 0.53
N GLY A 143 1.93 -23.47 0.20
CA GLY A 143 1.33 -23.45 -1.14
C GLY A 143 2.32 -23.23 -2.27
N PRO A 144 3.11 -22.14 -2.24
CA PRO A 144 4.19 -21.92 -3.18
C PRO A 144 5.24 -23.03 -3.21
N LEU A 145 5.64 -23.58 -2.06
CA LEU A 145 6.58 -24.72 -2.01
C LEU A 145 6.01 -25.95 -2.72
N LEU A 146 4.75 -26.28 -2.48
CA LEU A 146 4.07 -27.40 -3.15
C LEU A 146 3.93 -27.17 -4.65
N CYS A 147 3.84 -25.92 -5.11
CA CYS A 147 3.85 -25.59 -6.54
C CYS A 147 5.20 -25.86 -7.23
N LEU A 148 6.30 -25.98 -6.47
CA LEU A 148 7.62 -26.35 -6.99
C LEU A 148 7.86 -27.86 -7.02
N VAL A 149 7.00 -28.65 -6.37
CA VAL A 149 7.13 -30.11 -6.37
C VAL A 149 6.79 -30.64 -7.76
N PRO A 150 7.67 -31.43 -8.40
CA PRO A 150 7.40 -32.02 -9.71
C PRO A 150 6.08 -32.78 -9.70
N ALA A 151 5.22 -32.52 -10.67
CA ALA A 151 4.04 -33.33 -10.89
C ALA A 151 4.47 -34.79 -11.16
N ARG A 152 4.29 -35.69 -10.20
CA ARG A 152 4.47 -37.13 -10.43
C ARG A 152 3.54 -37.52 -11.57
N ARG A 153 4.11 -38.07 -12.66
CA ARG A 153 3.47 -38.51 -13.91
C ARG A 153 1.99 -38.90 -13.75
N SER A 154 1.09 -37.93 -13.78
CA SER A 154 -0.31 -38.17 -14.16
C SER A 154 -0.33 -38.28 -15.68
N GLY A 155 -0.92 -39.36 -16.18
CA GLY A 155 -0.83 -39.83 -17.56
C GLY A 155 -0.95 -38.75 -18.63
N ARG A 156 -0.16 -38.94 -19.68
CA ARG A 156 -0.19 -38.21 -20.95
C ARG A 156 -1.63 -38.01 -21.43
N ASN A 157 -2.14 -36.78 -21.33
CA ASN A 157 -3.25 -36.31 -22.17
C ASN A 157 -2.65 -35.62 -23.40
N TYR A 158 -2.73 -36.32 -24.53
CA TYR A 158 -2.09 -36.04 -25.81
C TYR A 158 -2.77 -34.93 -26.65
N VAL A 159 -3.09 -33.78 -26.08
CA VAL A 159 -3.66 -32.66 -26.88
C VAL A 159 -2.86 -31.34 -26.78
N HIS A 160 -1.98 -31.15 -25.78
CA HIS A 160 -1.15 -29.93 -25.67
C HIS A 160 0.28 -30.24 -25.21
N ALA A 161 1.06 -30.95 -26.04
CA ALA A 161 2.37 -31.49 -25.66
C ALA A 161 3.55 -30.50 -25.73
N GLU A 162 3.36 -29.22 -26.09
CA GLU A 162 4.50 -28.30 -26.28
C GLU A 162 4.75 -27.28 -25.15
N VAL A 163 3.82 -27.10 -24.21
CA VAL A 163 4.07 -26.31 -22.97
C VAL A 163 3.48 -27.07 -21.79
N SER A 164 4.36 -27.75 -21.05
CA SER A 164 4.01 -28.53 -19.87
C SER A 164 3.22 -27.69 -18.86
N SER A 165 2.00 -28.12 -18.54
CA SER A 165 1.02 -27.50 -17.65
C SER A 165 1.53 -27.17 -16.23
N HIS A 166 2.73 -27.61 -15.88
CA HIS A 166 3.38 -27.36 -14.60
C HIS A 166 4.26 -26.10 -14.58
N ALA A 167 4.88 -25.71 -15.71
CA ALA A 167 5.86 -24.63 -15.72
C ALA A 167 5.30 -23.27 -15.27
N PRO A 168 4.09 -22.84 -15.70
CA PRO A 168 3.49 -21.61 -15.19
C PRO A 168 3.17 -21.67 -13.70
N ILE A 169 2.72 -22.83 -13.19
CA ILE A 169 2.39 -23.02 -11.77
C ILE A 169 3.66 -22.96 -10.91
N ALA A 170 4.73 -23.65 -11.32
CA ALA A 170 6.01 -23.61 -10.63
C ALA A 170 6.62 -22.19 -10.66
N MET A 171 6.55 -21.51 -11.81
CA MET A 171 6.96 -20.11 -11.95
C MET A 171 6.19 -19.21 -10.98
N LEU A 172 4.87 -19.33 -10.88
CA LEU A 172 4.07 -18.55 -9.96
C LEU A 172 4.34 -18.87 -8.48
N GLY A 173 4.62 -20.14 -8.16
CA GLY A 173 5.11 -20.55 -6.85
C GLY A 173 6.44 -19.88 -6.50
N ALA A 174 7.40 -19.87 -7.44
CA ALA A 174 8.67 -19.16 -7.26
C ALA A 174 8.47 -17.65 -7.08
N VAL A 175 7.60 -17.02 -7.88
CA VAL A 175 7.26 -15.59 -7.73
C VAL A 175 6.67 -15.31 -6.36
N ALA A 176 5.79 -16.18 -5.85
CA ALA A 176 5.22 -16.02 -4.51
C ALA A 176 6.29 -16.10 -3.41
N LEU A 177 7.20 -17.07 -3.48
CA LEU A 177 8.31 -17.20 -2.52
C LEU A 177 9.27 -16.01 -2.58
N VAL A 178 9.63 -15.54 -3.78
CA VAL A 178 10.45 -14.34 -3.95
C VAL A 178 9.74 -13.11 -3.37
N SER A 179 8.43 -13.02 -3.52
CA SER A 179 7.64 -11.91 -2.97
C SER A 179 7.60 -11.93 -1.43
N LEU A 180 7.44 -13.11 -0.82
CA LEU A 180 7.50 -13.30 0.63
C LEU A 180 8.91 -12.98 1.17
N GLY A 181 9.94 -13.52 0.51
CA GLY A 181 11.33 -13.25 0.86
C GLY A 181 11.68 -11.77 0.75
N ALA A 182 11.27 -11.11 -0.33
CA ALA A 182 11.49 -9.68 -0.51
C ALA A 182 10.91 -8.88 0.66
N TYR A 183 9.71 -9.19 1.14
CA TYR A 183 9.16 -8.54 2.34
C TYR A 183 10.05 -8.75 3.57
N VAL A 184 10.59 -9.96 3.80
CA VAL A 184 11.47 -10.23 4.95
C VAL A 184 12.76 -9.41 4.91
N PHE A 185 13.33 -9.20 3.72
CA PHE A 185 14.62 -8.52 3.54
C PHE A 185 14.51 -7.02 3.24
N THR A 186 13.33 -6.51 2.90
CA THR A 186 13.15 -5.10 2.57
C THR A 186 13.38 -4.24 3.82
N PRO A 187 14.21 -3.17 3.74
CA PRO A 187 14.31 -2.20 4.83
C PRO A 187 12.95 -1.64 5.23
N GLU A 188 12.83 -1.15 6.46
CA GLU A 188 11.58 -0.65 7.06
C GLU A 188 10.50 -1.70 7.37
N THR A 189 10.60 -2.97 6.96
CA THR A 189 9.53 -3.94 7.29
C THR A 189 9.42 -4.21 8.79
N ALA A 190 10.50 -4.00 9.54
CA ALA A 190 10.52 -4.01 11.01
C ALA A 190 11.05 -2.66 11.53
N ALA A 191 10.57 -1.56 10.94
CA ALA A 191 11.03 -0.22 11.27
C ALA A 191 10.89 0.13 12.75
N GLY A 192 11.83 0.92 13.27
CA GLY A 192 11.83 1.42 14.64
C GLY A 192 13.24 1.61 15.19
N PRO A 193 13.37 2.15 16.40
CA PRO A 193 14.65 2.18 17.11
C PRO A 193 15.26 0.77 17.20
N ALA A 194 16.59 0.70 17.27
CA ALA A 194 17.29 -0.57 17.37
C ALA A 194 16.80 -1.38 18.59
N GLY A 195 16.35 -2.62 18.35
CA GLY A 195 15.78 -3.48 19.40
C GLY A 195 14.28 -3.25 19.68
N ASP A 196 13.66 -2.21 19.10
CA ASP A 196 12.25 -1.89 19.27
C ASP A 196 11.54 -1.71 17.90
N PRO A 197 11.25 -2.81 17.17
CA PRO A 197 10.61 -2.78 15.84
C PRO A 197 9.11 -2.43 15.89
N LEU A 198 8.76 -1.28 16.46
CA LEU A 198 7.39 -0.79 16.65
C LEU A 198 6.60 -0.69 15.34
N GLY A 199 7.30 -0.43 14.23
CA GLY A 199 6.74 -0.32 12.89
C GLY A 199 6.30 -1.66 12.29
N PHE A 200 6.73 -2.81 12.83
CA PHE A 200 6.42 -4.13 12.25
C PHE A 200 4.91 -4.36 12.11
N ALA A 201 4.13 -4.09 13.16
CA ALA A 201 2.67 -4.24 13.13
C ALA A 201 2.01 -3.38 12.03
N PHE A 202 2.45 -2.13 11.88
CA PHE A 202 1.94 -1.24 10.84
C PHE A 202 2.36 -1.68 9.43
N ASN A 203 3.60 -2.15 9.29
CA ASN A 203 4.19 -2.51 8.00
C ASN A 203 3.81 -3.92 7.55
N LEU A 204 3.15 -4.72 8.40
CA LEU A 204 2.52 -5.99 8.01
C LEU A 204 1.54 -5.83 6.85
N ARG A 205 0.91 -4.66 6.70
CA ARG A 205 0.06 -4.32 5.55
C ARG A 205 0.76 -4.43 4.19
N TYR A 206 2.09 -4.36 4.16
CA TYR A 206 2.90 -4.46 2.94
C TYR A 206 3.15 -5.91 2.51
N LEU A 207 2.92 -6.88 3.41
CA LEU A 207 2.97 -8.31 3.11
C LEU A 207 1.72 -8.80 2.33
N GLY A 208 0.63 -8.03 2.36
CA GLY A 208 -0.67 -8.38 1.77
C GLY A 208 -0.61 -8.87 0.32
N PRO A 209 0.07 -8.19 -0.63
CA PRO A 209 0.18 -8.66 -2.01
C PRO A 209 0.86 -10.03 -2.14
N ALA A 210 1.92 -10.28 -1.36
CA ALA A 210 2.64 -11.55 -1.39
C ALA A 210 1.81 -12.69 -0.78
N LEU A 211 1.12 -12.44 0.35
CA LEU A 211 0.16 -13.40 0.93
C LEU A 211 -0.97 -13.73 -0.04
N THR A 212 -1.54 -12.71 -0.69
CA THR A 212 -2.63 -12.89 -1.66
C THR A 212 -2.18 -13.79 -2.81
N LEU A 213 -0.99 -13.54 -3.36
CA LEU A 213 -0.41 -14.37 -4.41
C LEU A 213 -0.18 -15.80 -3.93
N ALA A 214 0.46 -15.96 -2.76
CA ALA A 214 0.82 -17.26 -2.20
C ALA A 214 -0.41 -18.15 -1.90
N LEU A 215 -1.45 -17.58 -1.30
CA LEU A 215 -2.69 -18.28 -1.01
C LEU A 215 -3.49 -18.59 -2.28
N ALA A 216 -3.41 -17.72 -3.30
CA ALA A 216 -4.10 -17.94 -4.58
C ALA A 216 -3.49 -19.09 -5.40
N VAL A 217 -2.18 -19.34 -5.29
CA VAL A 217 -1.53 -20.46 -6.02
C VAL A 217 -1.68 -21.80 -5.32
N LEU A 218 -1.94 -21.83 -4.00
CA LEU A 218 -2.04 -23.06 -3.21
C LEU A 218 -3.00 -24.11 -3.82
N PRO A 219 -4.24 -23.79 -4.23
CA PRO A 219 -5.14 -24.78 -4.85
C PRO A 219 -4.68 -25.31 -6.22
N LEU A 220 -3.65 -24.70 -6.81
CA LEU A 220 -3.07 -25.10 -8.10
C LEU A 220 -1.89 -26.04 -7.93
N ALA A 221 -1.39 -26.24 -6.71
CA ALA A 221 -0.24 -27.09 -6.45
C ALA A 221 -0.48 -28.52 -6.98
N PRO A 222 0.50 -29.15 -7.65
CA PRO A 222 0.34 -30.49 -8.22
C PRO A 222 -0.21 -31.55 -7.25
N PRO A 223 0.23 -31.63 -5.98
CA PRO A 223 -0.34 -32.60 -5.02
C PRO A 223 -1.83 -32.39 -4.72
N LEU A 224 -2.34 -31.17 -4.95
CA LEU A 224 -3.73 -30.76 -4.70
C LEU A 224 -4.56 -30.67 -5.98
N SER A 225 -4.00 -31.06 -7.13
CA SER A 225 -4.64 -30.93 -8.45
C SER A 225 -5.90 -31.78 -8.65
N ARG A 226 -6.11 -32.82 -7.82
CA ARG A 226 -7.35 -33.62 -7.84
C ARG A 226 -8.56 -32.73 -7.57
N PRO A 227 -9.67 -32.85 -8.33
CA PRO A 227 -10.84 -31.96 -8.18
C PRO A 227 -11.36 -31.87 -6.74
N GLY A 228 -11.46 -32.99 -6.02
CA GLY A 228 -11.87 -33.03 -4.61
C GLY A 228 -10.89 -32.29 -3.69
N ALA A 229 -9.59 -32.54 -3.82
CA ALA A 229 -8.56 -31.86 -3.03
C ALA A 229 -8.54 -30.35 -3.30
N ARG A 230 -8.54 -29.95 -4.58
CA ARG A 230 -8.63 -28.54 -4.99
C ARG A 230 -9.86 -27.83 -4.42
N THR A 231 -11.00 -28.52 -4.43
CA THR A 231 -12.24 -28.03 -3.81
C THR A 231 -12.07 -27.83 -2.31
N ALA A 232 -11.59 -28.86 -1.61
CA ALA A 232 -11.42 -28.84 -0.18
C ALA A 232 -10.45 -27.73 0.24
N THR A 233 -9.34 -27.55 -0.49
CA THR A 233 -8.39 -26.45 -0.26
C THR A 233 -9.03 -25.08 -0.49
N ALA A 234 -9.80 -24.91 -1.57
CA ALA A 234 -10.51 -23.65 -1.81
C ALA A 234 -11.54 -23.34 -0.71
N ILE A 235 -12.28 -24.35 -0.24
CA ILE A 235 -13.23 -24.22 0.89
C ILE A 235 -12.47 -23.88 2.18
N ALA A 236 -11.35 -24.54 2.46
CA ALA A 236 -10.53 -24.27 3.64
C ALA A 236 -9.98 -22.84 3.63
N LEU A 237 -9.51 -22.34 2.48
CA LEU A 237 -9.07 -20.95 2.33
C LEU A 237 -10.23 -19.97 2.49
N ALA A 238 -11.41 -20.28 1.95
CA ALA A 238 -12.60 -19.46 2.13
C ALA A 238 -13.07 -19.42 3.59
N ALA A 239 -13.00 -20.55 4.30
CA ALA A 239 -13.30 -20.64 5.72
C ALA A 239 -12.29 -19.87 6.57
N LEU A 240 -10.99 -19.95 6.25
CA LEU A 240 -9.94 -19.17 6.89
C LEU A 240 -10.16 -17.67 6.69
N LEU A 241 -10.48 -17.25 5.46
CA LEU A 241 -10.87 -15.87 5.18
C LEU A 241 -12.08 -15.45 6.02
N ALA A 242 -13.17 -16.23 6.01
CA ALA A 242 -14.36 -15.93 6.79
C ALA A 242 -14.07 -15.82 8.29
N ALA A 243 -13.23 -16.72 8.84
CA ALA A 243 -12.81 -16.70 10.23
C ALA A 243 -12.01 -15.42 10.58
N THR A 244 -11.10 -15.00 9.71
CA THR A 244 -10.33 -13.75 9.91
C THR A 244 -11.21 -12.50 9.79
N VAL A 245 -12.15 -12.45 8.84
CA VAL A 245 -13.03 -11.28 8.69
C VAL A 245 -14.07 -11.20 9.82
N ALA A 246 -14.49 -12.35 10.38
CA ALA A 246 -15.39 -12.40 11.52
C ALA A 246 -14.72 -12.00 12.85
N GLU A 247 -13.41 -11.76 12.88
CA GLU A 247 -12.67 -11.47 14.09
C GLU A 247 -12.85 -10.00 14.54
N PRO A 248 -13.48 -9.74 15.71
CA PRO A 248 -13.78 -8.37 16.15
C PRO A 248 -12.55 -7.50 16.38
N GLN A 249 -11.40 -8.13 16.65
CA GLN A 249 -10.12 -7.44 16.80
C GLN A 249 -9.64 -6.81 15.49
N LEU A 250 -9.96 -7.43 14.35
CA LEU A 250 -9.56 -6.97 13.02
C LEU A 250 -10.63 -6.08 12.38
N TRP A 251 -11.90 -6.40 12.60
CA TRP A 251 -13.03 -5.72 11.97
C TRP A 251 -14.09 -5.37 13.01
N PRO A 252 -14.67 -4.15 12.97
CA PRO A 252 -15.86 -3.84 13.76
C PRO A 252 -16.93 -4.92 13.62
N SER A 253 -17.56 -5.30 14.74
CA SER A 253 -18.57 -6.37 14.78
C SER A 253 -19.77 -6.13 13.86
N THR A 254 -20.03 -4.87 13.54
CA THR A 254 -21.04 -4.43 12.54
C THR A 254 -20.76 -4.95 11.13
N HIS A 255 -19.54 -5.38 10.82
CA HIS A 255 -19.16 -5.96 9.53
C HIS A 255 -19.29 -7.48 9.46
N ALA A 256 -19.57 -8.17 10.58
CA ALA A 256 -19.65 -9.63 10.61
C ALA A 256 -20.71 -10.19 9.66
N LEU A 257 -21.89 -9.56 9.58
CA LEU A 257 -22.93 -9.96 8.62
C LEU A 257 -22.45 -9.82 7.17
N GLY A 258 -21.78 -8.71 6.85
CA GLY A 258 -21.19 -8.50 5.52
C GLY A 258 -20.14 -9.56 5.18
N ALA A 259 -19.31 -9.92 6.15
CA ALA A 259 -18.31 -10.99 6.02
C ALA A 259 -18.96 -12.34 5.70
N ILE A 260 -20.00 -12.72 6.46
CA ILE A 260 -20.76 -13.96 6.25
C ILE A 260 -21.38 -13.97 4.85
N LEU A 261 -22.00 -12.87 4.43
CA LEU A 261 -22.61 -12.75 3.11
C LEU A 261 -21.57 -12.86 1.98
N ILE A 262 -20.40 -12.22 2.12
CA ILE A 262 -19.31 -12.32 1.15
C ILE A 262 -18.76 -13.75 1.08
N GLY A 263 -18.55 -14.40 2.23
CA GLY A 263 -18.10 -15.79 2.30
C GLY A 263 -19.11 -16.75 1.65
N ALA A 264 -20.39 -16.62 1.98
CA ALA A 264 -21.47 -17.41 1.39
C ALA A 264 -21.58 -17.18 -0.12
N ALA A 265 -21.54 -15.92 -0.58
CA ALA A 265 -21.53 -15.59 -2.00
C ALA A 265 -20.30 -16.18 -2.72
N GLY A 266 -19.13 -16.17 -2.09
CA GLY A 266 -17.92 -16.81 -2.60
C GLY A 266 -18.07 -18.32 -2.76
N LEU A 267 -18.66 -19.01 -1.77
CA LEU A 267 -18.93 -20.45 -1.84
C LEU A 267 -19.95 -20.80 -2.94
N VAL A 268 -21.05 -20.03 -3.02
CA VAL A 268 -22.05 -20.17 -4.09
C VAL A 268 -21.41 -19.94 -5.45
N PHE A 269 -20.58 -18.91 -5.59
CA PHE A 269 -19.85 -18.61 -6.82
C PHE A 269 -18.93 -19.78 -7.23
N VAL A 270 -18.16 -20.33 -6.29
CA VAL A 270 -17.32 -21.52 -6.54
C VAL A 270 -18.15 -22.74 -6.97
N GLY A 271 -19.33 -22.93 -6.39
CA GLY A 271 -20.27 -23.96 -6.81
C GLY A 271 -20.78 -23.74 -8.23
N LEU A 272 -21.21 -22.52 -8.55
CA LEU A 272 -21.71 -22.12 -9.87
C LEU A 272 -20.66 -22.22 -10.97
N LEU A 273 -19.38 -21.99 -10.65
CA LEU A 273 -18.26 -22.16 -11.58
C LEU A 273 -18.09 -23.59 -12.11
N ARG A 274 -18.74 -24.58 -11.49
CA ARG A 274 -18.74 -25.99 -11.94
C ARG A 274 -19.91 -26.34 -12.83
N THR A 275 -20.82 -25.39 -13.04
CA THR A 275 -22.04 -25.59 -13.80
C THR A 275 -21.94 -24.92 -15.16
N ARG A 276 -22.88 -25.22 -16.07
CA ARG A 276 -23.06 -24.48 -17.33
C ARG A 276 -23.32 -22.98 -17.13
N LEU A 277 -23.64 -22.55 -15.90
CA LEU A 277 -23.92 -21.16 -15.55
C LEU A 277 -22.66 -20.36 -15.18
N ALA A 278 -21.47 -20.94 -15.23
CA ALA A 278 -20.22 -20.27 -14.82
C ALA A 278 -20.00 -18.89 -15.48
N ARG A 279 -20.33 -18.77 -16.78
CA ARG A 279 -20.23 -17.49 -17.52
C ARG A 279 -21.23 -16.46 -16.97
N ILE A 280 -22.47 -16.87 -16.74
CA ILE A 280 -23.53 -16.01 -16.19
C ILE A 280 -23.16 -15.58 -14.77
N ALA A 281 -22.71 -16.52 -13.93
CA ALA A 281 -22.27 -16.22 -12.57
C ALA A 281 -21.10 -15.22 -12.54
N THR A 282 -20.13 -15.36 -13.45
CA THR A 282 -18.98 -14.43 -13.55
C THR A 282 -19.42 -13.04 -13.98
N VAL A 283 -20.27 -12.94 -15.00
CA VAL A 283 -20.80 -11.65 -15.47
C VAL A 283 -21.68 -11.01 -14.39
N ALA A 284 -22.56 -11.77 -13.75
CA ALA A 284 -23.40 -11.30 -12.68
C ALA A 284 -22.58 -10.80 -11.48
N ALA A 285 -21.56 -11.54 -11.05
CA ALA A 285 -20.66 -11.11 -9.98
C ALA A 285 -19.93 -9.81 -10.35
N ALA A 286 -19.41 -9.70 -11.58
CA ALA A 286 -18.78 -8.46 -12.05
C ALA A 286 -19.76 -7.28 -12.06
N LEU A 287 -21.00 -7.49 -12.53
CA LEU A 287 -22.04 -6.46 -12.52
C LEU A 287 -22.44 -6.07 -11.11
N VAL A 288 -22.57 -7.00 -10.17
CA VAL A 288 -22.86 -6.69 -8.76
C VAL A 288 -21.75 -5.85 -8.15
N VAL A 289 -20.48 -6.18 -8.42
CA VAL A 289 -19.33 -5.37 -7.94
C VAL A 289 -19.37 -3.97 -8.54
N VAL A 290 -19.66 -3.82 -9.82
CA VAL A 290 -19.68 -2.50 -10.49
C VAL A 290 -20.89 -1.67 -10.05
N ILE A 291 -22.10 -2.25 -10.11
CA ILE A 291 -23.36 -1.58 -9.82
C ILE A 291 -23.52 -1.34 -8.32
N GLY A 292 -23.25 -2.34 -7.49
CA GLY A 292 -23.31 -2.25 -6.03
C GLY A 292 -22.14 -1.48 -5.43
N GLY A 293 -20.97 -1.48 -6.08
CA GLY A 293 -19.80 -0.75 -5.64
C GLY A 293 -19.96 0.76 -5.72
N ARG A 294 -20.67 1.28 -6.74
CA ARG A 294 -20.86 2.72 -6.94
C ARG A 294 -21.61 3.43 -5.78
N PRO A 295 -22.78 2.96 -5.30
CA PRO A 295 -23.45 3.60 -4.18
C PRO A 295 -22.64 3.49 -2.88
N LEU A 296 -21.98 2.35 -2.64
CA LEU A 296 -21.11 2.17 -1.47
C LEU A 296 -19.91 3.13 -1.51
N GLN A 297 -19.27 3.24 -2.67
CA GLN A 297 -18.19 4.21 -2.90
C GLN A 297 -18.69 5.64 -2.71
N THR A 298 -19.86 5.97 -3.24
CA THR A 298 -20.46 7.31 -3.07
C THR A 298 -20.74 7.62 -1.60
N HIS A 299 -21.30 6.65 -0.86
CA HIS A 299 -21.54 6.77 0.57
C HIS A 299 -20.24 6.99 1.34
N TYR A 300 -19.21 6.18 1.07
CA TYR A 300 -17.86 6.35 1.64
C TYR A 300 -17.29 7.74 1.31
N LEU A 301 -17.34 8.18 0.04
CA LEU A 301 -16.79 9.46 -0.39
C LEU A 301 -17.54 10.66 0.20
N ARG A 302 -18.84 10.53 0.49
CA ARG A 302 -19.61 11.55 1.22
C ARG A 302 -19.28 11.55 2.71
N GLY A 303 -19.10 10.37 3.32
CA GLY A 303 -18.85 10.19 4.74
C GLY A 303 -17.39 10.39 5.17
N ARG A 304 -16.43 10.28 4.26
CA ARG A 304 -15.00 10.32 4.59
C ARG A 304 -14.62 11.64 5.27
N TYR A 305 -13.79 11.54 6.32
CA TYR A 305 -13.30 12.67 7.10
C TYR A 305 -14.41 13.53 7.75
N ALA A 306 -15.63 13.01 7.88
CA ALA A 306 -16.59 13.59 8.81
C ALA A 306 -16.03 13.51 10.22
N TYR A 307 -16.30 14.54 11.04
CA TYR A 307 -15.85 14.55 12.42
C TYR A 307 -16.39 13.33 13.17
N GLN A 308 -15.48 12.55 13.74
CA GLN A 308 -15.77 11.45 14.65
C GLN A 308 -14.92 11.65 15.91
N PRO A 309 -15.56 11.90 17.07
CA PRO A 309 -14.86 12.08 18.34
C PRO A 309 -13.91 10.90 18.63
N GLY A 310 -12.70 11.19 19.09
CA GLY A 310 -11.73 10.18 19.52
C GLY A 310 -10.91 9.51 18.41
N VAL A 311 -11.19 9.76 17.13
CA VAL A 311 -10.42 9.16 16.01
C VAL A 311 -9.06 9.84 15.82
N SER A 312 -9.04 11.17 15.86
CA SER A 312 -7.83 11.98 15.71
C SER A 312 -8.08 13.40 16.20
N TYR A 313 -7.07 14.03 16.81
CA TYR A 313 -7.11 15.46 17.14
C TYR A 313 -7.23 16.36 15.89
N LEU A 314 -6.92 15.83 14.69
CA LEU A 314 -7.09 16.55 13.42
C LEU A 314 -8.48 16.37 12.80
N ALA A 315 -9.33 15.48 13.35
CA ALA A 315 -10.65 15.21 12.77
C ALA A 315 -11.55 16.46 12.63
N PRO A 316 -11.58 17.41 13.58
CA PRO A 316 -12.32 18.66 13.38
C PRO A 316 -11.78 19.50 12.22
N VAL A 317 -10.46 19.60 12.09
CA VAL A 317 -9.81 20.32 10.99
C VAL A 317 -10.17 19.67 9.66
N TRP A 318 -10.11 18.34 9.56
CA TRP A 318 -10.53 17.65 8.35
C TRP A 318 -12.00 17.89 8.03
N ASN A 319 -12.86 17.92 9.04
CA ASN A 319 -14.28 18.20 8.87
C ASN A 319 -14.53 19.61 8.33
N MET A 320 -13.79 20.61 8.83
CA MET A 320 -13.83 21.98 8.32
C MET A 320 -13.42 22.06 6.85
N PHE A 321 -12.36 21.35 6.45
CA PHE A 321 -11.88 21.35 5.06
C PHE A 321 -12.78 20.58 4.08
N ARG A 322 -13.87 19.95 4.54
CA ARG A 322 -14.87 19.36 3.64
C ARG A 322 -15.64 20.39 2.83
N THR A 323 -15.75 21.63 3.33
CA THR A 323 -16.50 22.74 2.68
C THR A 323 -15.58 23.83 2.11
N VAL A 324 -14.26 23.67 2.27
CA VAL A 324 -13.26 24.59 1.70
C VAL A 324 -12.89 24.07 0.32
N HIS A 325 -13.02 24.94 -0.69
CA HIS A 325 -12.75 24.61 -2.09
C HIS A 325 -11.82 25.63 -2.72
N HIS A 326 -11.05 25.20 -3.72
CA HIS A 326 -10.14 26.05 -4.50
C HIS A 326 -9.14 26.88 -3.68
N ALA A 327 -8.80 26.44 -2.47
CA ALA A 327 -7.89 27.14 -1.57
C ALA A 327 -6.45 26.64 -1.71
N ARG A 328 -5.49 27.52 -1.45
CA ARG A 328 -4.08 27.19 -1.20
C ARG A 328 -3.86 27.01 0.30
N VAL A 329 -3.41 25.82 0.68
CA VAL A 329 -3.33 25.38 2.07
C VAL A 329 -1.89 24.97 2.40
N GLY A 330 -1.29 25.67 3.36
CA GLY A 330 -0.03 25.24 3.95
C GLY A 330 -0.27 24.38 5.19
N VAL A 331 0.52 23.34 5.35
CA VAL A 331 0.57 22.56 6.59
C VAL A 331 2.02 22.46 7.06
N VAL A 332 2.24 22.60 8.37
CA VAL A 332 3.55 22.43 9.01
C VAL A 332 3.43 21.62 10.29
N GLY A 333 4.55 21.05 10.73
CA GLY A 333 4.62 20.06 11.81
C GLY A 333 4.34 18.66 11.30
N THR A 334 5.12 17.68 11.77
CA THR A 334 4.99 16.30 11.28
C THR A 334 3.68 15.64 11.73
N PHE A 335 3.06 16.12 12.83
CA PHE A 335 1.75 15.60 13.26
C PHE A 335 0.68 15.81 12.17
N GLY A 336 0.54 17.03 11.65
CA GLY A 336 -0.36 17.35 10.54
C GLY A 336 0.16 16.88 9.18
N GLY A 337 1.46 16.99 8.96
CA GLY A 337 2.11 16.63 7.69
C GLY A 337 1.83 15.20 7.24
N PHE A 338 1.91 14.22 8.16
CA PHE A 338 1.60 12.82 7.83
C PHE A 338 0.13 12.57 7.46
N PHE A 339 -0.77 13.47 7.84
CA PHE A 339 -2.21 13.33 7.64
C PHE A 339 -2.84 14.53 6.91
N ALA A 340 -2.10 15.10 5.96
CA ALA A 340 -2.53 16.28 5.20
C ALA A 340 -3.55 15.98 4.09
N TYR A 341 -3.72 14.71 3.69
CA TYR A 341 -4.59 14.32 2.57
C TYR A 341 -6.04 14.85 2.64
N PRO A 342 -6.72 14.88 3.80
CA PRO A 342 -8.09 15.42 3.88
C PRO A 342 -8.20 16.92 3.56
N LEU A 343 -7.08 17.67 3.63
CA LEU A 343 -7.05 19.10 3.37
C LEU A 343 -7.23 19.45 1.89
N PHE A 344 -7.10 18.47 0.99
CA PHE A 344 -7.40 18.62 -0.43
C PHE A 344 -8.90 18.87 -0.69
N GLY A 345 -9.76 18.64 0.31
CA GLY A 345 -11.21 18.77 0.19
C GLY A 345 -11.86 17.52 -0.43
N LEU A 346 -13.19 17.47 -0.40
CA LEU A 346 -13.93 16.30 -0.89
C LEU A 346 -13.82 16.12 -2.41
N ASP A 347 -13.61 17.20 -3.16
CA ASP A 347 -13.49 17.26 -4.61
C ASP A 347 -12.03 17.42 -5.10
N LEU A 348 -11.06 17.41 -4.18
CA LEU A 348 -9.63 17.61 -4.47
C LEU A 348 -9.32 18.98 -5.11
N SER A 349 -10.18 19.99 -4.89
CA SER A 349 -10.01 21.32 -5.48
C SER A 349 -8.94 22.18 -4.80
N ASN A 350 -8.57 21.87 -3.55
CA ASN A 350 -7.55 22.62 -2.82
C ASN A 350 -6.15 22.20 -3.25
N ARG A 351 -5.21 23.14 -3.22
CA ARG A 351 -3.77 22.88 -3.36
C ARG A 351 -3.13 22.87 -1.99
N VAL A 352 -2.70 21.70 -1.54
CA VAL A 352 -2.06 21.51 -0.23
C VAL A 352 -0.56 21.33 -0.42
N GLN A 353 0.23 22.01 0.40
CA GLN A 353 1.68 21.82 0.45
C GLN A 353 2.18 21.80 1.88
N TYR A 354 3.22 20.99 2.12
CA TYR A 354 3.99 21.07 3.34
C TYR A 354 4.89 22.31 3.27
N VAL A 355 4.81 23.18 4.28
CA VAL A 355 5.62 24.41 4.31
C VAL A 355 6.96 24.08 4.94
N ALA A 356 8.01 24.13 4.13
CA ALA A 356 9.37 23.79 4.50
C ALA A 356 10.37 24.55 3.62
N GLU A 357 11.62 24.61 4.07
CA GLU A 357 12.75 25.11 3.29
C GLU A 357 13.05 24.10 2.19
N ARG A 358 13.13 24.54 0.93
CA ARG A 358 13.41 23.65 -0.20
C ARG A 358 14.90 23.55 -0.45
N GLY A 359 15.41 22.33 -0.54
CA GLY A 359 16.77 22.01 -0.93
C GLY A 359 16.88 21.44 -2.34
N PRO A 360 18.09 21.05 -2.77
CA PRO A 360 18.33 20.38 -4.05
C PRO A 360 17.48 19.12 -4.21
N HIS A 361 17.13 18.77 -5.45
CA HIS A 361 16.41 17.53 -5.80
C HIS A 361 15.08 17.35 -5.04
N GLU A 362 14.32 18.45 -4.85
CA GLU A 362 13.05 18.46 -4.11
C GLU A 362 13.17 17.96 -2.65
N SER A 363 14.39 17.99 -2.09
CA SER A 363 14.56 17.80 -0.64
C SER A 363 13.97 18.97 0.14
N PHE A 364 13.66 18.75 1.40
CA PHE A 364 13.17 19.81 2.25
C PHE A 364 13.63 19.65 3.69
N THR A 365 13.77 20.78 4.39
CA THR A 365 14.17 20.85 5.79
C THR A 365 13.25 21.79 6.57
N PRO A 366 13.20 21.68 7.91
CA PRO A 366 12.48 22.65 8.73
C PRO A 366 12.99 24.08 8.52
N ILE A 367 12.10 25.06 8.61
CA ILE A 367 12.45 26.49 8.54
C ILE A 367 12.83 26.95 9.95
N ALA A 368 14.05 27.48 10.09
CA ALA A 368 14.63 27.73 11.41
C ALA A 368 14.34 29.12 12.01
N THR A 369 13.85 30.08 11.21
CA THR A 369 13.64 31.46 11.66
C THR A 369 12.27 31.99 11.28
N CYS A 370 11.75 32.90 12.10
CA CYS A 370 10.47 33.57 11.88
C CYS A 370 10.44 34.35 10.55
N ALA A 371 11.50 35.11 10.25
CA ALA A 371 11.55 35.91 9.02
C ALA A 371 11.46 35.02 7.78
N ARG A 372 12.26 33.94 7.73
CA ARG A 372 12.21 32.97 6.64
C ARG A 372 10.88 32.24 6.55
N TRP A 373 10.27 31.92 7.68
CA TRP A 373 8.93 31.33 7.72
C TRP A 373 7.90 32.24 7.03
N ARG A 374 7.87 33.53 7.40
CA ARG A 374 6.94 34.50 6.82
C ARG A 374 7.20 34.73 5.33
N GLU A 375 8.46 34.84 4.92
CA GLU A 375 8.85 34.89 3.50
C GLU A 375 8.33 33.67 2.71
N GLN A 376 8.53 32.47 3.25
CA GLN A 376 8.11 31.24 2.60
C GLN A 376 6.59 31.16 2.47
N VAL A 377 5.85 31.53 3.53
CA VAL A 377 4.40 31.62 3.51
C VAL A 377 3.91 32.61 2.44
N ASN A 378 4.53 33.77 2.34
CA ASN A 378 4.18 34.79 1.35
C ASN A 378 4.42 34.30 -0.08
N SER A 379 5.57 33.66 -0.34
CA SER A 379 5.90 33.10 -1.64
C SER A 379 4.90 32.03 -2.11
N ALA A 380 4.28 31.33 -1.15
CA ALA A 380 3.30 30.30 -1.39
C ALA A 380 1.89 30.84 -1.67
N HIS A 381 1.63 32.12 -1.37
CA HIS A 381 0.33 32.77 -1.53
C HIS A 381 -0.82 31.94 -0.92
N LEU A 382 -0.65 31.53 0.33
CA LEU A 382 -1.58 30.65 1.03
C LEU A 382 -2.86 31.40 1.43
N ASN A 383 -4.00 30.72 1.35
CA ASN A 383 -5.25 31.20 1.95
C ASN A 383 -5.37 30.72 3.40
N TYR A 384 -4.86 29.53 3.68
CA TYR A 384 -4.87 28.92 5.01
C TYR A 384 -3.50 28.36 5.36
N ILE A 385 -3.15 28.44 6.64
CA ILE A 385 -2.00 27.76 7.23
C ILE A 385 -2.48 26.95 8.42
N ILE A 386 -2.08 25.69 8.45
CA ILE A 386 -2.35 24.79 9.55
C ILE A 386 -1.03 24.50 10.25
N THR A 387 -0.87 25.04 11.45
CA THR A 387 0.28 24.73 12.29
C THR A 387 -0.10 23.59 13.22
N THR A 388 0.76 22.58 13.25
CA THR A 388 0.58 21.39 14.09
C THR A 388 1.88 21.10 14.82
N PRO A 389 1.85 20.41 15.96
CA PRO A 389 3.09 20.03 16.64
C PRO A 389 3.95 19.09 15.79
N ALA A 390 5.22 18.99 16.14
CA ALA A 390 6.05 17.91 15.67
C ALA A 390 5.73 16.63 16.45
N ARG A 391 5.61 15.52 15.72
CA ARG A 391 5.46 14.17 16.24
C ARG A 391 6.66 13.33 15.81
N ASP A 392 7.31 12.72 16.79
CA ASP A 392 8.21 11.59 16.56
C ASP A 392 7.35 10.32 16.30
N PRO A 393 7.48 9.66 15.14
CA PRO A 393 6.77 8.41 14.85
C PRO A 393 6.99 7.30 15.90
N TRP A 394 8.14 7.30 16.57
CA TRP A 394 8.53 6.28 17.54
C TRP A 394 8.10 6.61 18.97
N HIS A 395 7.81 7.89 19.25
CA HIS A 395 7.27 8.36 20.53
C HIS A 395 5.89 9.03 20.33
N PRO A 396 4.87 8.28 19.88
CA PRO A 396 3.61 8.83 19.38
C PRO A 396 2.75 9.58 20.41
N ARG A 397 3.10 9.49 21.70
CA ARG A 397 2.44 10.16 22.84
C ARG A 397 3.13 11.45 23.27
N VAL A 398 4.27 11.78 22.67
CA VAL A 398 5.02 13.00 22.95
C VAL A 398 4.94 13.88 21.71
N LEU A 399 4.46 15.11 21.90
CA LEU A 399 4.39 16.12 20.86
C LEU A 399 5.29 17.29 21.24
N SER A 400 6.11 17.73 20.30
CA SER A 400 6.96 18.89 20.47
C SER A 400 6.28 20.15 19.91
N PRO A 401 6.44 21.32 20.57
CA PRO A 401 5.89 22.57 20.08
C PRO A 401 6.32 22.90 18.66
N SER A 402 5.44 23.57 17.91
CA SER A 402 5.73 24.13 16.59
C SER A 402 5.97 25.64 16.72
N PRO A 403 7.21 26.13 16.57
CA PRO A 403 7.53 27.56 16.58
C PRO A 403 6.70 28.36 15.58
N GLU A 404 6.35 27.75 14.45
CA GLU A 404 5.57 28.33 13.36
C GLU A 404 4.19 28.81 13.83
N THR A 405 3.63 28.21 14.89
CA THR A 405 2.38 28.67 15.49
C THR A 405 2.53 30.09 16.06
N ALA A 406 3.62 30.34 16.81
CA ALA A 406 3.89 31.65 17.40
C ALA A 406 4.29 32.67 16.32
N TRP A 407 5.16 32.28 15.38
CA TRP A 407 5.59 33.15 14.28
C TRP A 407 4.43 33.60 13.39
N THR A 408 3.45 32.72 13.16
CA THR A 408 2.23 33.06 12.40
C THR A 408 1.29 33.92 13.24
N ALA A 409 1.05 33.57 14.51
CA ALA A 409 0.12 34.32 15.37
C ALA A 409 0.60 35.75 15.69
N GLY A 410 1.90 36.01 15.66
CA GLY A 410 2.47 37.33 15.91
C GLY A 410 2.26 38.33 14.76
N ASP A 411 1.60 37.95 13.67
CA ASP A 411 1.32 38.84 12.55
C ASP A 411 -0.19 39.16 12.47
N PRO A 412 -0.59 40.44 12.39
CA PRO A 412 -2.00 40.83 12.36
C PRO A 412 -2.76 40.35 11.10
N THR A 413 -2.05 40.00 10.02
CA THR A 413 -2.66 39.50 8.78
C THR A 413 -3.02 38.01 8.86
N ALA A 414 -2.51 37.28 9.86
CA ALA A 414 -2.86 35.88 10.13
C ALA A 414 -3.93 35.78 11.23
N GLN A 415 -5.16 35.51 10.82
CA GLN A 415 -6.30 35.40 11.74
C GLN A 415 -6.52 33.94 12.15
N PRO A 416 -6.42 33.58 13.44
CA PRO A 416 -6.74 32.24 13.90
C PRO A 416 -8.26 32.04 13.81
N ILE A 417 -8.70 31.10 12.98
CA ILE A 417 -10.14 30.78 12.79
C ILE A 417 -10.53 29.48 13.49
N TYR A 418 -9.56 28.67 13.89
CA TYR A 418 -9.78 27.45 14.67
C TYR A 418 -8.56 27.16 15.54
N ARG A 419 -8.81 26.66 16.76
CA ARG A 419 -7.79 26.23 17.72
C ARG A 419 -8.24 24.95 18.41
N GLU A 420 -7.33 24.00 18.54
CA GLU A 420 -7.49 22.74 19.25
C GLU A 420 -6.19 22.41 19.99
N GLN A 421 -6.24 21.48 20.95
CA GLN A 421 -5.05 20.95 21.58
C GLN A 421 -4.93 19.44 21.38
N ALA A 422 -3.73 19.01 20.97
CA ALA A 422 -3.35 17.61 20.92
C ALA A 422 -2.25 17.37 21.95
N LEU A 423 -2.56 16.59 22.99
CA LEU A 423 -1.58 16.23 24.04
C LEU A 423 -0.85 17.46 24.62
N GLY A 424 -1.59 18.54 24.88
CA GLY A 424 -1.04 19.79 25.41
C GLY A 424 -0.35 20.71 24.40
N GLN A 425 -0.27 20.32 23.12
CA GLN A 425 0.29 21.14 22.05
C GLN A 425 -0.79 21.72 21.14
N PRO A 426 -0.63 22.96 20.65
CA PRO A 426 -1.66 23.62 19.85
C PRO A 426 -1.72 23.08 18.42
N ILE A 427 -2.94 22.94 17.90
CA ILE A 427 -3.26 22.84 16.48
C ILE A 427 -4.03 24.09 16.11
N VAL A 428 -3.54 24.88 15.16
CA VAL A 428 -4.16 26.16 14.81
C VAL A 428 -4.37 26.24 13.30
N VAL A 429 -5.56 26.67 12.89
CA VAL A 429 -5.84 27.05 11.50
C VAL A 429 -5.88 28.56 11.43
N PHE A 430 -4.99 29.13 10.63
CA PHE A 430 -4.96 30.55 10.32
C PHE A 430 -5.56 30.81 8.95
N ARG A 431 -6.39 31.83 8.84
CA ARG A 431 -6.74 32.48 7.56
C ARG A 431 -5.73 33.57 7.30
N ILE A 432 -5.15 33.59 6.11
CA ILE A 432 -4.17 34.58 5.71
C ILE A 432 -4.89 35.66 4.89
N ALA A 433 -4.99 36.86 5.44
CA ALA A 433 -5.69 37.99 4.84
C ALA A 433 -4.79 38.85 3.93
N GLY A 434 -3.48 38.72 4.07
CA GLY A 434 -2.47 39.47 3.34
C GLY A 434 -1.07 38.88 3.54
N PRO A 435 -0.03 39.49 2.96
CA PRO A 435 1.34 39.07 3.21
C PRO A 435 1.72 39.29 4.69
N LEU A 436 2.37 38.32 5.29
CA LEU A 436 2.99 38.42 6.61
C LEU A 436 4.20 39.35 6.53
N ASP A 437 4.47 40.14 7.55
CA ASP A 437 5.63 41.04 7.62
C ASP A 437 6.83 40.34 8.27
N PRO A 438 7.90 39.99 7.54
CA PRO A 438 9.09 39.37 8.13
C PRO A 438 9.82 40.29 9.13
N GLY A 439 9.64 41.61 9.04
CA GLY A 439 10.33 42.61 9.86
C GLY A 439 9.82 42.73 11.29
N THR A 440 8.63 42.18 11.59
CA THR A 440 8.07 42.16 12.95
C THR A 440 8.41 40.89 13.74
N CYS A 441 9.34 40.08 13.22
CA CYS A 441 9.91 38.94 13.94
C CYS A 441 10.93 39.44 14.97
N GLY A 442 10.55 39.46 16.25
CA GLY A 442 11.39 39.84 17.41
C GLY A 442 11.66 38.67 18.34
#